data_AF-A0A1H0QDW9-F1
#
_entry.id   AF-A0A1H0QDW9-F1
#
_cell.length_a   1.000
_cell.length_b   1.000
_cell.length_c   1.000
_cell.angle_alpha   90.00
_cell.angle_beta   90.00
_cell.angle_gamma   90.00
#
_symmetry.space_group_name_H-M   'P 1'
#
loop_
_entity.id
_entity.type
_entity.pdbx_description
1 polymer ?
#
loop_
_entity_poly.entity_id
_entity_poly.type
_entity_poly.pdbx_seq_one_letter_code
_entity_poly.pdbx_strand_id
1 'polypeptide(L)'
;MNFKELNDLFRNKNKSPEITEANILAAGYSPETSNRKLYLLFNIWYEQFNFRPSFKENEPNIDHIFPQSALKKVKVKGDKGRSVQKYKVPEINQIGNCMLLTLNENQGAGKSDILPKDWFATKSKEYLEMHLIPQDKNLWEIDNYEEFIKERNKLIVNKVN
;
A
#
# COMPACT_ATOMS: atom_id res chain seq x y z
N MET A 1 -0.08 22.42 -1.47
CA MET A 1 1.25 22.41 -2.10
C MET A 1 1.23 21.33 -3.16
N ASN A 2 1.44 21.69 -4.42
CA ASN A 2 1.37 20.78 -5.57
C ASN A 2 2.71 20.01 -5.72
N PHE A 3 2.68 18.77 -6.19
CA PHE A 3 3.86 17.94 -6.53
C PHE A 3 4.91 18.67 -7.36
N LYS A 4 4.48 19.51 -8.30
CA LYS A 4 5.38 20.35 -9.10
C LYS A 4 6.18 21.32 -8.21
N GLU A 5 5.51 21.94 -7.24
CA GLU A 5 6.14 22.84 -6.27
C GLU A 5 7.09 22.09 -5.34
N LEU A 6 6.75 20.86 -4.92
CA LEU A 6 7.66 19.99 -4.15
C LEU A 6 8.91 19.69 -4.97
N ASN A 7 8.76 19.21 -6.20
CA ASN A 7 9.88 18.86 -7.09
C ASN A 7 10.78 20.07 -7.39
N ASP A 8 10.21 21.25 -7.61
CA ASP A 8 10.97 22.49 -7.81
C ASP A 8 11.74 22.92 -6.55
N LEU A 9 11.16 22.70 -5.36
CA LEU A 9 11.81 22.96 -4.07
C LEU A 9 12.95 21.95 -3.78
N PHE A 10 12.78 20.70 -4.19
CA PHE A 10 13.77 19.63 -4.00
C PHE A 10 14.90 19.67 -5.04
N ARG A 11 14.64 20.05 -6.29
CA ARG A 11 15.68 20.24 -7.33
C ARG A 11 16.69 21.34 -6.97
N ASN A 12 16.25 22.37 -6.25
CA ASN A 12 17.13 23.45 -5.80
C ASN A 12 18.13 23.05 -4.70
N LYS A 13 18.02 21.84 -4.12
CA LYS A 13 19.00 21.29 -3.20
C LYS A 13 19.57 20.01 -3.81
N ASN A 14 20.82 20.05 -4.29
CA ASN A 14 21.61 19.00 -4.98
C ASN A 14 21.74 17.61 -4.30
N LYS A 15 20.77 17.17 -3.48
CA LYS A 15 20.73 15.90 -2.77
C LYS A 15 19.29 15.41 -2.58
N SER A 16 18.50 15.31 -3.63
CA SER A 16 17.21 14.60 -3.55
C SER A 16 17.08 13.62 -4.70
N PRO A 17 16.77 12.34 -4.43
CA PRO A 17 16.50 11.38 -5.48
C PRO A 17 15.29 11.89 -6.27
N GLU A 18 15.41 11.94 -7.60
CA GLU A 18 14.27 12.26 -8.46
C GLU A 18 13.10 11.34 -8.13
N ILE A 19 11.90 11.92 -8.01
CA ILE A 19 10.67 11.15 -7.87
C ILE A 19 10.39 10.53 -9.24
N THR A 20 10.93 9.34 -9.46
CA THR A 20 10.68 8.53 -10.65
C THR A 20 9.71 7.41 -10.32
N GLU A 21 8.99 6.91 -11.33
CA GLU A 21 8.11 5.74 -11.18
C GLU A 21 8.85 4.56 -10.53
N ALA A 22 10.07 4.28 -11.00
CA ALA A 22 10.91 3.22 -10.43
C ALA A 22 11.20 3.43 -8.95
N ASN A 23 11.48 4.67 -8.52
CA ASN A 23 11.74 4.98 -7.11
C ASN A 23 10.50 4.89 -6.23
N ILE A 24 9.33 5.23 -6.76
CA ILE A 24 8.03 5.09 -6.07
C ILE A 24 7.71 3.61 -5.88
N LEU A 25 7.75 2.83 -6.96
CA LEU A 25 7.37 1.41 -6.96
C LEU A 25 8.38 0.52 -6.22
N ALA A 26 9.63 0.97 -6.07
CA ALA A 26 10.63 0.30 -5.24
C ALA A 26 10.37 0.45 -3.73
N ALA A 27 9.44 1.30 -3.30
CA ALA A 27 9.06 1.39 -1.90
C ALA A 27 8.28 0.16 -1.45
N GLY A 28 8.52 -0.26 -0.21
CA GLY A 28 7.86 -1.42 0.37
C GLY A 28 8.02 -1.49 1.88
N TYR A 29 7.23 -2.35 2.48
CA TYR A 29 7.23 -2.64 3.90
C TYR A 29 8.43 -3.49 4.27
N SER A 30 9.10 -3.12 5.36
CA SER A 30 10.19 -3.88 5.93
C SER A 30 9.99 -4.02 7.43
N PRO A 31 9.96 -5.26 7.97
CA PRO A 31 10.02 -5.47 9.41
C PRO A 31 11.38 -5.11 10.00
N GLU A 32 12.45 -5.23 9.20
CA GLU A 32 13.84 -5.11 9.65
C GLU A 32 14.41 -3.70 9.47
N THR A 33 13.77 -2.86 8.64
CA THR A 33 14.23 -1.52 8.32
C THR A 33 13.11 -0.49 8.42
N SER A 34 13.46 0.79 8.35
CA SER A 34 12.50 1.88 8.56
C SER A 34 11.54 2.05 7.37
N ASN A 35 10.24 1.99 7.62
CA ASN A 35 9.17 2.25 6.63
C ASN A 35 9.02 3.74 6.24
N ARG A 36 10.05 4.57 6.47
CA ARG A 36 10.04 6.03 6.20
C ARG A 36 9.62 6.39 4.79
N LYS A 37 10.07 5.62 3.79
CA LYS A 37 9.70 5.86 2.38
C LYS A 37 8.20 5.69 2.16
N LEU A 38 7.58 4.66 2.73
CA LEU A 38 6.13 4.45 2.65
C LEU A 38 5.37 5.58 3.36
N TYR A 39 5.79 5.95 4.57
CA TYR A 39 5.17 7.09 5.27
C TYR A 39 5.27 8.38 4.46
N LEU A 40 6.43 8.68 3.87
CA LEU A 40 6.60 9.87 3.05
C LEU A 40 5.66 9.84 1.83
N LEU A 41 5.65 8.73 1.09
CA LEU A 41 4.79 8.57 -0.08
C LEU A 41 3.30 8.67 0.29
N PHE A 42 2.87 8.02 1.35
CA PHE A 42 1.49 8.13 1.82
C PHE A 42 1.14 9.57 2.25
N ASN A 43 2.00 10.25 3.02
CA ASN A 43 1.72 11.64 3.41
C ASN A 43 1.50 12.59 2.23
N ILE A 44 2.11 12.30 1.08
CA ILE A 44 2.00 13.16 -0.08
C ILE A 44 0.59 13.13 -0.70
N TRP A 45 -0.12 11.99 -0.72
CA TRP A 45 -1.46 11.92 -1.34
C TRP A 45 -2.62 11.71 -0.37
N TYR A 46 -2.33 11.41 0.89
CA TYR A 46 -3.32 11.36 1.96
C TYR A 46 -3.56 12.77 2.55
N GLU A 47 -3.76 13.76 1.66
CA GLU A 47 -3.84 15.21 1.98
C GLU A 47 -4.80 15.55 3.14
N GLN A 48 -5.81 14.71 3.41
CA GLN A 48 -6.81 14.89 4.45
C GLN A 48 -6.91 13.73 5.47
N PHE A 49 -5.92 12.83 5.53
CA PHE A 49 -5.97 11.77 6.54
C PHE A 49 -5.89 12.42 7.93
N ASN A 50 -6.92 12.19 8.74
CA ASN A 50 -7.13 12.91 9.99
C ASN A 50 -6.14 12.39 11.04
N PHE A 51 -4.89 12.83 10.94
CA PHE A 51 -3.79 12.42 11.82
C PHE A 51 -3.96 12.88 13.26
N ARG A 52 -5.13 13.33 13.73
CA ARG A 52 -5.36 13.95 15.06
C ARG A 52 -4.68 13.12 16.17
N PRO A 53 -3.40 13.38 16.48
CA PRO A 53 -2.53 12.38 17.07
C PRO A 53 -2.54 12.49 18.59
N SER A 54 -3.37 13.39 19.12
CA SER A 54 -3.62 13.55 20.54
C SER A 54 -4.19 12.29 21.18
N PHE A 55 -4.75 11.37 20.37
CA PHE A 55 -5.18 10.04 20.82
C PHE A 55 -4.31 8.98 20.15
N LYS A 56 -3.73 8.09 20.96
CA LYS A 56 -2.91 6.96 20.52
C LYS A 56 -3.59 6.12 19.44
N GLU A 57 -4.90 5.97 19.52
CA GLU A 57 -5.73 5.24 18.56
C GLU A 57 -5.71 5.81 17.13
N ASN A 58 -5.39 7.10 16.97
CA ASN A 58 -5.27 7.76 15.67
C ASN A 58 -3.84 7.72 15.12
N GLU A 59 -2.91 7.05 15.80
CA GLU A 59 -1.53 6.94 15.31
C GLU A 59 -1.50 6.24 13.95
N PRO A 60 -0.75 6.77 12.99
CA PRO A 60 -0.64 6.17 11.67
C PRO A 60 0.10 4.85 11.73
N ASN A 61 -0.45 3.87 11.03
CA ASN A 61 0.08 2.52 10.96
C ASN A 61 0.02 2.02 9.51
N ILE A 62 1.11 1.42 9.05
CA ILE A 62 1.14 0.79 7.73
C ILE A 62 0.65 -0.63 7.86
N ASP A 63 -0.33 -0.99 7.05
CA ASP A 63 -0.86 -2.34 6.97
C ASP A 63 -0.87 -2.87 5.54
N HIS A 64 -0.90 -4.20 5.41
CA HIS A 64 -1.04 -4.88 4.12
C HIS A 64 -2.51 -4.99 3.72
N ILE A 65 -2.84 -4.58 2.50
CA ILE A 65 -4.19 -4.72 1.94
C ILE A 65 -4.56 -6.20 1.87
N PHE A 66 -3.76 -7.00 1.15
CA PHE A 66 -3.80 -8.45 1.20
C PHE A 66 -2.90 -8.95 2.33
N PRO A 67 -3.45 -9.64 3.35
CA PRO A 67 -2.68 -10.11 4.50
C PRO A 67 -1.51 -11.00 4.08
N GLN A 68 -0.34 -10.77 4.68
CA GLN A 68 0.85 -11.59 4.41
C GLN A 68 0.59 -13.08 4.65
N SER A 69 -0.18 -13.41 5.70
CA SER A 69 -0.53 -14.77 6.09
C SER A 69 -1.31 -15.49 4.98
N ALA A 70 -2.20 -14.78 4.27
CA ALA A 70 -2.97 -15.31 3.16
C ALA A 70 -2.08 -15.52 1.93
N LEU A 71 -1.28 -14.52 1.55
CA LEU A 71 -0.40 -14.61 0.38
C LEU A 71 0.69 -15.68 0.52
N LYS A 72 1.25 -15.88 1.73
CA LYS A 72 2.25 -16.93 2.00
C LYS A 72 1.68 -18.36 1.86
N LYS A 73 0.35 -18.52 2.00
CA LYS A 73 -0.35 -19.80 1.85
C LYS A 73 -0.60 -20.16 0.38
N VAL A 74 -0.61 -19.18 -0.54
CA VAL A 74 -0.79 -19.44 -1.97
C VAL A 74 0.40 -20.25 -2.51
N LYS A 75 0.12 -21.43 -3.06
CA LYS A 75 1.14 -22.33 -3.61
C LYS A 75 0.95 -22.53 -5.11
N VAL A 76 2.06 -22.67 -5.83
CA VAL A 76 2.12 -23.08 -7.23
C VAL A 76 3.05 -24.27 -7.40
N LYS A 77 2.91 -24.99 -8.51
CA LYS A 77 3.84 -26.05 -8.87
C LYS A 77 5.12 -25.42 -9.40
N GLY A 78 6.23 -25.65 -8.71
CA GLY A 78 7.55 -25.28 -9.22
C GLY A 78 8.05 -26.28 -10.26
N ASP A 79 9.17 -25.95 -10.90
CA ASP A 79 9.77 -26.71 -12.02
C ASP A 79 10.01 -28.19 -11.72
N LYS A 80 10.22 -28.54 -10.45
CA LYS A 80 10.44 -29.91 -9.97
C LYS A 80 9.15 -30.60 -9.47
N GLY A 81 7.97 -30.08 -9.80
CA GLY A 81 6.66 -30.59 -9.38
C GLY A 81 6.29 -30.37 -7.91
N ARG A 82 7.19 -29.78 -7.12
CA ARG A 82 6.96 -29.46 -5.69
C ARG A 82 6.08 -28.22 -5.56
N SER A 83 5.19 -28.23 -4.58
CA SER A 83 4.40 -27.05 -4.24
C SER A 83 5.30 -26.02 -3.54
N VAL A 84 5.47 -24.86 -4.17
CA VAL A 84 6.27 -23.73 -3.65
C VAL A 84 5.36 -22.54 -3.42
N GLN A 85 5.76 -21.63 -2.52
CA GLN A 85 5.03 -20.38 -2.31
C GLN A 85 5.04 -19.56 -3.61
N LYS A 86 3.86 -19.08 -4.02
CA LYS A 86 3.70 -18.31 -5.26
C LYS A 86 4.41 -16.95 -5.16
N TYR A 87 4.07 -16.19 -4.12
CA TYR A 87 4.53 -14.81 -3.95
C TYR A 87 5.74 -14.72 -3.04
N LYS A 88 6.83 -14.07 -3.47
CA LYS A 88 8.01 -13.83 -2.63
C LYS A 88 7.77 -12.66 -1.68
N VAL A 89 8.60 -12.56 -0.64
CA VAL A 89 8.50 -11.48 0.38
C VAL A 89 8.50 -10.08 -0.24
N PRO A 90 9.37 -9.73 -1.21
CA PRO A 90 9.32 -8.40 -1.83
C PRO A 90 8.02 -8.11 -2.57
N GLU A 91 7.43 -9.13 -3.22
CA GLU A 91 6.15 -9.02 -3.93
C GLU A 91 4.98 -8.83 -2.96
N ILE A 92 5.06 -9.40 -1.77
CA ILE A 92 4.05 -9.25 -0.71
C ILE A 92 4.16 -7.85 -0.06
N ASN A 93 5.39 -7.36 0.10
CA ASN A 93 5.67 -6.14 0.85
C ASN A 93 5.69 -4.86 0.00
N GLN A 94 5.48 -4.93 -1.30
CA GLN A 94 5.52 -3.76 -2.18
C GLN A 94 4.47 -2.69 -1.81
N ILE A 95 4.73 -1.44 -2.19
CA ILE A 95 3.82 -0.29 -1.94
C ILE A 95 2.40 -0.54 -2.42
N GLY A 96 2.23 -1.23 -3.56
CA GLY A 96 0.94 -1.62 -4.12
C GLY A 96 0.10 -2.50 -3.20
N ASN A 97 0.71 -3.21 -2.25
CA ASN A 97 0.00 -3.99 -1.22
C ASN A 97 -0.05 -3.28 0.15
N CYS A 98 0.46 -2.05 0.27
CA CYS A 98 0.50 -1.33 1.54
C CYS A 98 -0.52 -0.18 1.55
N MET A 99 -1.12 0.07 2.71
CA MET A 99 -1.99 1.22 2.96
C MET A 99 -1.70 1.83 4.32
N LEU A 100 -2.06 3.10 4.49
CA LEU A 100 -1.97 3.80 5.77
C LEU A 100 -3.31 3.72 6.48
N LEU A 101 -3.34 3.24 7.71
CA LEU A 101 -4.52 3.13 8.57
C LEU A 101 -4.25 3.80 9.91
N THR A 102 -5.29 4.09 10.67
CA THR A 102 -5.13 4.39 12.10
C THR A 102 -4.88 3.11 12.91
N LEU A 103 -4.24 3.22 14.08
CA LEU A 103 -4.11 2.08 15.00
C LEU A 103 -5.46 1.48 15.37
N ASN A 104 -6.50 2.31 15.56
CA ASN A 104 -7.85 1.82 15.80
C ASN A 104 -8.38 1.02 14.61
N GLU A 105 -8.23 1.50 13.37
CA GLU A 105 -8.69 0.73 12.21
C GLU A 105 -7.96 -0.60 12.04
N ASN A 106 -6.65 -0.62 12.29
CA ASN A 106 -5.87 -1.85 12.14
C ASN A 106 -6.14 -2.84 13.28
N GLN A 107 -6.08 -2.38 14.53
CA GLN A 107 -6.14 -3.24 15.72
C GLN A 107 -7.53 -3.28 16.36
N GLY A 108 -8.14 -2.11 16.59
CA GLY A 108 -9.42 -1.98 17.31
C GLY A 108 -10.65 -2.36 16.47
N ALA A 109 -10.65 -2.08 15.18
CA ALA A 109 -11.73 -2.41 14.23
C ALA A 109 -11.51 -3.76 13.53
N GLY A 110 -10.42 -4.47 13.88
CA GLY A 110 -10.25 -5.89 13.57
C GLY A 110 -9.83 -6.22 12.14
N LYS A 111 -9.19 -5.31 11.39
CA LYS A 111 -8.75 -5.62 10.02
C LYS A 111 -7.89 -6.88 9.95
N SER A 112 -6.86 -7.01 10.80
CA SER A 112 -6.04 -8.21 10.96
C SER A 112 -5.79 -9.02 9.66
N ASP A 113 -6.32 -10.25 9.55
CA ASP A 113 -6.21 -11.14 8.39
C ASP A 113 -7.43 -11.14 7.47
N ILE A 114 -8.31 -10.15 7.60
CA ILE A 114 -9.47 -9.97 6.72
C ILE A 114 -8.99 -9.66 5.30
N LEU A 115 -9.55 -10.37 4.33
CA LEU A 115 -9.25 -10.19 2.91
C LEU A 115 -9.87 -8.89 2.37
N PRO A 116 -9.27 -8.29 1.33
CA PRO A 116 -9.80 -7.08 0.69
C PRO A 116 -11.26 -7.16 0.29
N LYS A 117 -11.70 -8.32 -0.24
CA LYS A 117 -13.09 -8.52 -0.63
C LYS A 117 -14.08 -8.27 0.50
N ASP A 118 -13.72 -8.65 1.73
CA ASP A 118 -14.56 -8.54 2.91
C ASP A 118 -14.36 -7.17 3.57
N TRP A 119 -13.10 -6.72 3.68
CA TRP A 119 -12.75 -5.44 4.29
C TRP A 119 -13.32 -4.24 3.53
N PHE A 120 -13.25 -4.27 2.19
CA PHE A 120 -13.70 -3.17 1.33
C PHE A 120 -15.18 -3.22 0.96
N ALA A 121 -15.88 -4.35 1.20
CA ALA A 121 -17.30 -4.50 0.86
C ALA A 121 -18.21 -3.42 1.48
N THR A 122 -17.85 -2.92 2.65
CA THR A 122 -18.64 -1.96 3.44
C THR A 122 -18.06 -0.54 3.43
N LYS A 123 -16.92 -0.31 2.76
CA LYS A 123 -16.26 1.00 2.73
C LYS A 123 -16.90 1.90 1.68
N SER A 124 -16.89 3.21 1.95
CA SER A 124 -17.41 4.20 1.02
C SER A 124 -16.49 4.35 -0.20
N LYS A 125 -17.04 4.91 -1.29
CA LYS A 125 -16.27 5.16 -2.51
C LYS A 125 -15.10 6.12 -2.24
N GLU A 126 -15.33 7.13 -1.41
CA GLU A 126 -14.34 8.14 -1.02
C GLU A 126 -13.18 7.50 -0.24
N TYR A 127 -13.46 6.52 0.63
CA TYR A 127 -12.43 5.74 1.32
C TYR A 127 -11.56 4.97 0.32
N LEU A 128 -12.19 4.29 -0.65
CA LEU A 128 -11.46 3.54 -1.67
C LEU A 128 -10.60 4.46 -2.55
N GLU A 129 -11.13 5.61 -2.96
CA GLU A 129 -10.39 6.60 -3.75
C GLU A 129 -9.22 7.20 -2.97
N MET A 130 -9.41 7.53 -1.69
CA MET A 130 -8.33 8.02 -0.81
C MET A 130 -7.17 7.01 -0.71
N HIS A 131 -7.48 5.72 -0.59
CA HIS A 131 -6.48 4.65 -0.51
C HIS A 131 -5.96 4.17 -1.88
N LEU A 132 -6.45 4.76 -2.97
CA LEU A 132 -6.15 4.39 -4.35
C LEU A 132 -6.46 2.91 -4.62
N ILE A 133 -7.60 2.42 -4.13
CA ILE A 133 -8.06 1.06 -4.32
C ILE A 133 -8.82 0.96 -5.64
N PRO A 134 -8.47 0.03 -6.54
CA PRO A 134 -9.25 -0.24 -7.74
C PRO A 134 -10.72 -0.53 -7.41
N GLN A 135 -11.66 0.13 -8.09
CA GLN A 135 -13.10 0.02 -7.79
C GLN A 135 -13.74 -1.25 -8.34
N ASP A 136 -13.05 -1.99 -9.23
CA ASP A 136 -13.50 -3.31 -9.68
C ASP A 136 -13.36 -4.32 -8.55
N LYS A 137 -14.49 -4.76 -8.00
CA LYS A 137 -14.57 -5.70 -6.88
C LYS A 137 -13.96 -7.06 -7.20
N ASN A 138 -13.90 -7.45 -8.47
CA ASN A 138 -13.26 -8.72 -8.86
C ASN A 138 -11.78 -8.72 -8.48
N LEU A 139 -11.12 -7.55 -8.52
CA LEU A 139 -9.72 -7.41 -8.17
C LEU A 139 -9.45 -7.60 -6.67
N TRP A 140 -10.47 -7.61 -5.81
CA TRP A 140 -10.31 -7.78 -4.37
C TRP A 140 -10.17 -9.25 -3.95
N GLU A 141 -10.37 -10.18 -4.88
CA GLU A 141 -10.14 -11.60 -4.66
C GLU A 141 -8.64 -11.92 -4.67
N ILE A 142 -8.24 -12.86 -3.81
CA ILE A 142 -6.83 -13.25 -3.66
C ILE A 142 -6.22 -13.80 -4.95
N ASP A 143 -7.03 -14.45 -5.78
CA ASP A 143 -6.59 -15.00 -7.07
C ASP A 143 -6.24 -13.88 -8.07
N ASN A 144 -6.78 -12.68 -7.87
CA ASN A 144 -6.54 -11.50 -8.70
C ASN A 144 -5.49 -10.56 -8.10
N TYR A 145 -4.72 -11.01 -7.10
CA TYR A 145 -3.69 -10.20 -6.44
C TYR A 145 -2.74 -9.49 -7.41
N GLU A 146 -2.25 -10.18 -8.44
CA GLU A 146 -1.31 -9.60 -9.41
C GLU A 146 -1.95 -8.46 -10.22
N GLU A 147 -3.20 -8.63 -10.66
CA GLU A 147 -3.91 -7.61 -11.41
C GLU A 147 -4.30 -6.43 -10.51
N PHE A 148 -4.68 -6.71 -9.25
CA PHE A 148 -4.90 -5.66 -8.25
C PHE A 148 -3.66 -4.79 -8.07
N ILE A 149 -2.48 -5.41 -7.88
CA ILE A 149 -1.22 -4.69 -7.70
C ILE A 149 -0.92 -3.82 -8.93
N LYS A 150 -1.09 -4.38 -10.13
CA LYS A 150 -0.86 -3.68 -11.38
C LYS A 150 -1.76 -2.45 -11.52
N GLU A 151 -3.07 -2.58 -11.28
CA GLU A 151 -4.00 -1.46 -11.36
C GLU A 151 -3.75 -0.43 -10.26
N ARG A 152 -3.49 -0.87 -9.03
CA ARG A 152 -3.19 0.04 -7.93
C ARG A 152 -1.88 0.79 -8.14
N ASN A 153 -0.85 0.15 -8.68
CA ASN A 153 0.42 0.82 -8.99
C ASN A 153 0.22 1.93 -10.03
N LYS A 154 -0.63 1.74 -11.05
CA LYS A 154 -0.99 2.81 -11.99
C LYS A 154 -1.65 3.98 -11.28
N LEU A 155 -2.60 3.72 -10.37
CA LEU A 155 -3.27 4.76 -9.58
C LEU A 155 -2.27 5.54 -8.71
N ILE A 156 -1.34 4.84 -8.05
CA ILE A 156 -0.29 5.46 -7.23
C ILE A 156 0.61 6.35 -8.08
N VAL A 157 1.11 5.85 -9.20
CA VAL A 157 1.99 6.61 -10.11
C VAL A 157 1.27 7.84 -10.66
N ASN A 158 0.01 7.70 -11.10
CA ASN A 158 -0.80 8.81 -11.60
C ASN A 158 -1.14 9.85 -10.52
N LYS A 159 -1.20 9.47 -9.24
CA LYS A 159 -1.43 10.41 -8.14
C LYS A 159 -0.17 11.18 -7.77
N VAL A 160 1.01 10.59 -7.98
CA VAL A 160 2.31 11.17 -7.61
C VAL A 160 2.96 11.98 -8.74
N ASN A 161 2.64 11.67 -10.00
CA ASN A 161 3.07 12.43 -11.18
C ASN A 161 2.13 13.61 -11.47
#